data_AF-A0A7C6FWK0-F1
#
_entry.id   AF-A0A7C6FWK0-F1
#
_cell.length_a   1.000
_cell.length_b   1.000
_cell.length_c   1.000
_cell.angle_alpha   90.00
_cell.angle_beta   90.00
_cell.angle_gamma   90.00
#
_symmetry.space_group_name_H-M   'P 1'
#
loop_
_entity.id
_entity.type
_entity.pdbx_description
1 polymer ?
#
loop_
_entity_poly.entity_id
_entity_poly.type
_entity_poly.pdbx_seq_one_letter_code
_entity_poly.pdbx_strand_id
1 'polypeptide(L)'
;MYQLLRKRVAGKKGFTLIELIVVIAVIAILAVILIPRFTGFTEDARKKAALTDARNVLMALEALEAEGKFSESLTLTEIGNYLGKTITDGALSGLDE
;
A
#
# COMPACT_ATOMS: atom_id res chain seq x y z
N MET A 1 45.72 -29.97 43.34
CA MET A 1 44.33 -29.47 43.27
C MET A 1 44.14 -28.27 42.33
N TYR A 2 45.18 -27.48 42.01
CA TYR A 2 45.05 -26.26 41.17
C TYR A 2 45.21 -26.47 39.64
N GLN A 3 44.87 -27.63 39.08
CA GLN A 3 45.01 -27.88 37.63
C GLN A 3 43.71 -27.80 36.82
N LEU A 4 42.60 -27.32 37.39
CA LEU A 4 41.30 -27.35 36.71
C LEU A 4 40.76 -25.97 36.23
N LEU A 5 41.54 -24.89 36.37
CA LEU A 5 41.09 -23.53 36.02
C LEU A 5 41.71 -22.97 34.74
N ARG A 6 41.69 -23.74 33.65
CA ARG A 6 41.91 -23.15 32.32
C ARG A 6 41.01 -23.77 31.26
N LYS A 7 39.69 -23.58 31.43
CA LYS A 7 38.76 -23.57 30.28
C LYS A 7 39.14 -22.36 29.42
N ARG A 8 39.96 -22.59 28.38
CA ARG A 8 40.16 -21.60 27.32
C ARG A 8 38.78 -21.30 26.73
N VAL A 9 38.40 -20.02 26.71
CA VAL A 9 37.26 -19.54 25.91
C VAL A 9 37.54 -19.95 24.47
N ALA A 10 36.83 -20.98 24.01
CA ALA A 10 36.97 -21.50 22.67
C ALA A 10 36.43 -20.47 21.67
N GLY A 11 37.33 -19.93 20.84
CA GLY A 11 37.02 -19.39 19.51
C GLY A 11 35.95 -18.31 19.43
N LYS A 12 36.21 -17.11 19.95
CA LYS A 12 35.49 -15.92 19.46
C LYS A 12 36.05 -15.52 18.09
N LYS A 13 35.45 -16.04 17.00
CA LYS A 13 35.68 -15.53 15.65
C LYS A 13 35.00 -14.15 15.55
N GLY A 14 35.78 -13.08 15.61
CA GLY A 14 35.28 -11.73 15.36
C GLY A 14 34.97 -11.53 13.88
N PHE A 15 33.96 -10.72 13.59
CA PHE A 15 33.62 -10.28 12.24
C PHE A 15 34.79 -9.49 11.66
N THR A 16 35.11 -9.71 10.39
CA THR A 16 36.19 -8.98 9.73
C THR A 16 35.70 -7.61 9.27
N LEU A 17 36.56 -6.58 9.27
CA LEU A 17 36.21 -5.27 8.72
C LEU A 17 35.84 -5.36 7.22
N ILE A 18 36.45 -6.30 6.51
CA ILE A 18 36.16 -6.55 5.09
C ILE A 18 34.74 -7.10 4.87
N GLU A 19 34.25 -8.00 5.75
CA GLU A 19 32.86 -8.47 5.67
C GLU A 19 31.88 -7.31 5.86
N LEU A 20 32.15 -6.40 6.80
CA LEU A 20 31.26 -5.26 7.03
C LEU A 20 31.24 -4.30 5.82
N ILE A 21 32.40 -4.03 5.22
CA ILE A 21 32.54 -3.14 4.06
C ILE A 21 31.80 -3.69 2.83
N VAL A 22 31.91 -5.00 2.57
CA VAL A 22 31.20 -5.62 1.43
C VAL A 22 29.68 -5.56 1.63
N VAL A 23 29.19 -5.76 2.85
CA VAL A 23 27.75 -5.71 3.15
C VAL A 23 27.17 -4.32 2.92
N ILE A 24 27.81 -3.26 3.44
CA ILE A 24 27.33 -1.89 3.22
C ILE A 24 27.41 -1.48 1.75
N ALA A 25 28.40 -1.99 0.99
CA ALA A 25 28.52 -1.74 -0.43
C ALA A 25 27.33 -2.34 -1.21
N VAL A 26 26.91 -3.57 -0.88
CA VAL A 26 25.73 -4.19 -1.50
C VAL A 26 24.45 -3.44 -1.13
N ILE A 27 24.28 -3.04 0.14
CA ILE A 27 23.10 -2.27 0.58
C ILE A 27 23.02 -0.91 -0.15
N ALA A 28 24.16 -0.24 -0.38
CA ALA A 28 24.20 1.02 -1.12
C ALA A 28 23.70 0.86 -2.57
N ILE A 29 24.12 -0.21 -3.27
CA ILE A 29 23.68 -0.51 -4.63
C ILE A 29 22.16 -0.77 -4.67
N LEU A 30 21.65 -1.57 -3.74
CA LEU A 30 20.22 -1.90 -3.67
C LEU A 30 19.35 -0.66 -3.36
N ALA A 31 19.82 0.22 -2.46
CA ALA A 31 19.09 1.43 -2.08
C ALA A 31 18.86 2.38 -3.27
N VAL A 32 19.85 2.52 -4.16
CA VAL A 32 19.75 3.39 -5.35
C VAL A 32 18.65 2.93 -6.30
N ILE A 33 18.52 1.62 -6.52
CA ILE A 33 17.50 1.05 -7.44
C ILE A 33 16.09 1.10 -6.81
N LEU A 34 16.02 1.07 -5.48
CA LEU A 34 14.77 0.99 -4.73
C LEU A 34 14.00 2.32 -4.71
N ILE A 35 14.67 3.46 -4.55
CA ILE A 35 14.06 4.79 -4.43
C ILE A 35 13.16 5.20 -5.63
N PRO A 36 13.59 5.09 -6.91
CA PRO A 36 12.82 5.64 -8.04
C PRO A 36 11.47 4.95 -8.25
N ARG A 37 11.29 3.73 -7.72
CA ARG A 37 10.02 3.01 -7.79
C ARG A 37 8.94 3.73 -6.99
N PHE A 38 9.24 4.30 -5.82
CA PHE A 38 8.22 4.76 -4.89
C PHE A 38 7.52 6.08 -5.27
N THR A 39 8.13 6.92 -6.11
CA THR A 39 7.63 8.28 -6.34
C THR A 39 6.40 8.34 -7.26
N GLY A 40 6.20 7.36 -8.15
CA GLY A 40 5.11 7.35 -9.13
C GLY A 40 3.87 6.52 -8.76
N PHE A 41 4.03 5.47 -7.94
CA PHE A 41 2.93 4.54 -7.66
C PHE A 41 1.74 5.20 -6.96
N THR A 42 1.97 6.16 -6.08
CA THR A 42 0.89 6.83 -5.34
C THR A 42 0.06 7.73 -6.23
N GLU A 43 0.70 8.46 -7.17
CA GLU A 43 -0.02 9.33 -8.09
C GLU A 43 -0.82 8.51 -9.12
N ASP A 44 -0.23 7.45 -9.65
CA ASP A 44 -0.91 6.54 -10.57
C ASP A 44 -2.09 5.81 -9.90
N ALA A 45 -1.93 5.40 -8.64
CA ALA A 45 -3.02 4.82 -7.86
C ALA A 45 -4.16 5.83 -7.66
N ARG A 46 -3.85 7.10 -7.36
CA ARG A 46 -4.86 8.16 -7.23
C ARG A 46 -5.59 8.44 -8.55
N LYS A 47 -4.87 8.51 -9.67
CA LYS A 47 -5.47 8.69 -11.01
C LYS A 47 -6.39 7.53 -11.37
N LYS A 48 -5.96 6.29 -11.12
CA LYS A 48 -6.79 5.10 -11.34
C LYS A 48 -8.01 5.09 -10.45
N ALA A 49 -7.89 5.43 -9.17
CA ALA A 49 -9.01 5.54 -8.25
C ALA A 49 -10.04 6.58 -8.74
N ALA A 50 -9.58 7.78 -9.12
CA ALA A 50 -10.46 8.83 -9.65
C ALA A 50 -11.18 8.41 -10.94
N LEU A 51 -10.49 7.70 -11.84
CA LEU A 51 -11.11 7.17 -13.06
C LEU A 51 -12.17 6.11 -12.75
N THR A 52 -11.90 5.23 -11.78
CA THR A 52 -12.87 4.23 -11.31
C THR A 52 -14.09 4.91 -10.68
N ASP A 53 -13.89 5.90 -9.80
CA ASP A 53 -14.99 6.63 -9.18
C ASP A 53 -15.86 7.33 -10.25
N ALA A 54 -15.27 7.96 -11.27
CA ALA A 54 -16.00 8.59 -12.36
C ALA A 54 -16.82 7.57 -13.19
N ARG A 55 -16.26 6.40 -13.48
CA ARG A 55 -16.98 5.30 -14.16
C ARG A 55 -18.13 4.80 -13.32
N ASN A 56 -17.95 4.68 -12.02
CA ASN A 56 -19.01 4.25 -11.11
C ASN A 56 -20.17 5.25 -11.14
N VAL A 57 -19.87 6.56 -11.10
CA VAL A 57 -20.91 7.60 -11.21
C VAL A 57 -21.66 7.53 -12.54
N LEU A 58 -20.95 7.28 -13.65
CA LEU A 58 -21.60 7.10 -14.95
C LEU A 58 -22.53 5.88 -14.95
N MET A 59 -22.09 4.74 -14.41
CA MET A 59 -22.93 3.54 -14.29
C MET A 59 -24.17 3.79 -13.40
N ALA A 60 -24.01 4.54 -12.30
CA ALA A 60 -25.13 4.93 -11.45
C ALA A 60 -26.14 5.81 -12.22
N LEU A 61 -25.65 6.75 -13.03
CA LEU A 61 -26.51 7.61 -13.83
C LEU A 61 -27.27 6.83 -14.91
N GLU A 62 -26.59 5.92 -15.60
CA GLU A 62 -27.19 5.02 -16.60
C GLU A 62 -28.27 4.13 -15.97
N ALA A 63 -28.02 3.61 -14.77
CA ALA A 63 -29.01 2.81 -14.03
C ALA A 63 -30.27 3.64 -13.68
N LEU A 64 -30.09 4.89 -13.27
CA LEU A 64 -31.20 5.78 -12.94
C LEU A 64 -31.97 6.27 -14.16
N GLU A 65 -31.28 6.47 -15.28
CA GLU A 65 -31.93 6.74 -16.57
C GLU A 65 -32.79 5.55 -17.00
N ALA A 66 -32.29 4.31 -16.86
CA ALA A 66 -33.06 3.10 -17.14
C ALA A 66 -34.30 2.95 -16.25
N GLU A 67 -34.24 3.45 -15.00
CA GLU A 67 -35.38 3.49 -14.08
C GLU A 67 -36.33 4.68 -14.33
N GLY A 68 -35.98 5.62 -15.21
CA GLY A 68 -36.78 6.82 -15.49
C GLY A 68 -36.75 7.88 -14.37
N LYS A 69 -35.79 7.81 -13.45
CA LYS A 69 -35.72 8.62 -12.22
C LYS A 69 -34.72 9.78 -12.28
N PHE A 70 -34.34 10.22 -13.48
CA PHE A 70 -33.31 11.25 -13.72
C PHE A 70 -33.58 12.60 -13.02
N SER A 71 -34.81 12.85 -12.54
CA SER A 71 -35.23 14.10 -11.92
C SER A 71 -35.31 14.07 -10.38
N GLU A 72 -35.01 12.95 -9.73
CA GLU A 72 -35.01 12.87 -8.26
C GLU A 72 -33.63 13.24 -7.69
N SER A 73 -33.62 14.07 -6.65
CA SER A 73 -32.40 14.36 -5.88
C SER A 73 -31.95 13.06 -5.20
N LEU A 74 -30.95 12.41 -5.77
CA LEU A 74 -30.37 11.20 -5.19
C LEU A 74 -29.73 11.54 -3.85
N THR A 75 -30.15 10.81 -2.81
CA THR A 75 -29.50 10.87 -1.52
C THR A 75 -28.11 10.23 -1.62
N LEU A 76 -27.19 10.67 -0.76
CA LEU A 76 -25.83 10.11 -0.71
C LEU A 76 -25.81 8.59 -0.50
N THR A 77 -26.85 8.04 0.14
CA THR A 77 -27.05 6.60 0.35
C THR A 77 -27.44 5.87 -0.94
N GLU A 78 -28.31 6.44 -1.76
CA GLU A 78 -28.71 5.86 -3.05
C GLU A 78 -27.53 5.83 -4.01
N ILE A 79 -26.76 6.92 -4.04
CA ILE A 79 -25.49 6.99 -4.78
C ILE A 79 -24.57 5.88 -4.29
N GLY A 80 -24.38 5.70 -2.99
CA GLY A 80 -23.55 4.62 -2.43
C GLY A 80 -23.96 3.22 -2.90
N ASN A 81 -25.27 2.95 -2.98
CA ASN A 81 -25.78 1.66 -3.43
C ASN A 81 -25.47 1.36 -4.91
N TYR A 82 -25.61 2.36 -5.80
CA TYR A 82 -25.26 2.20 -7.21
C TYR A 82 -23.75 2.14 -7.46
N LEU A 83 -22.94 2.76 -6.59
CA LEU A 83 -21.49 2.73 -6.67
C LEU A 83 -20.87 1.49 -6.01
N GLY A 84 -21.67 0.62 -5.37
CA GLY A 84 -21.18 -0.50 -4.57
C GLY A 84 -20.23 -0.01 -3.46
N LYS A 85 -20.59 1.08 -2.79
CA LYS A 85 -19.72 1.81 -1.85
C LYS A 85 -20.56 2.36 -0.70
N THR A 86 -20.30 1.95 0.53
CA THR A 86 -20.97 2.52 1.70
C THR A 86 -20.35 3.88 2.05
N ILE A 87 -21.22 4.87 2.32
CA ILE A 87 -20.76 6.16 2.84
C ILE A 87 -20.67 6.03 4.35
N THR A 88 -19.46 6.03 4.87
CA THR A 88 -19.18 6.12 6.31
C THR A 88 -18.39 7.42 6.56
N ASP A 89 -18.96 8.33 7.36
CA ASP A 89 -18.37 9.62 7.77
C ASP A 89 -17.85 10.53 6.65
N GLY A 90 -18.63 10.65 5.56
CA GLY A 90 -18.33 11.59 4.46
C GLY A 90 -17.19 11.14 3.54
N ALA A 91 -16.66 9.93 3.75
CA ALA A 91 -15.77 9.25 2.82
C ALA A 91 -16.51 8.11 2.13
N LEU A 92 -16.40 8.07 0.80
CA LEU A 92 -16.75 6.91 0.01
C LEU A 92 -15.68 5.83 0.29
N SER A 93 -15.97 4.86 1.15
CA SER A 93 -15.12 3.69 1.41
C SER A 93 -15.69 2.47 0.68
N GLY A 94 -14.81 1.64 0.10
CA GLY A 94 -15.22 0.39 -0.54
C GLY A 94 -16.08 -0.44 0.38
N LEU A 95 -17.05 -1.18 -0.18
CA LEU A 95 -17.68 -2.25 0.57
C LEU A 95 -16.58 -3.27 0.86
N ASP A 96 -16.13 -3.31 2.10
CA ASP A 96 -15.20 -4.33 2.58
C ASP A 96 -15.96 -5.66 2.71
N GLU A 97 -16.36 -6.25 1.57
CA GLU A 97 -16.60 -7.67 1.31
C GLU A 97 -16.18 -8.02 -0.13
#